data_AF-A0A848AQB0-F1
#
_entry.id   AF-A0A848AQB0-F1
#
_cell.length_a   1.000
_cell.length_b   1.000
_cell.length_c   1.000
_cell.angle_alpha   90.00
_cell.angle_beta   90.00
_cell.angle_gamma   90.00
#
_symmetry.space_group_name_H-M   'P 1'
#
loop_
_entity.id
_entity.type
_entity.pdbx_description
1 polymer ?
#
loop_
_entity_poly.entity_id
_entity_poly.type
_entity_poly.pdbx_seq_one_letter_code
_entity_poly.pdbx_strand_id
1 'polypeptide(L)'
;METIEKLANGNLRVRVDYIFSRHGGRKKIIQKDESKEISEKTHDMSVLNTIARAYRWRELLDTGKVKSKDDLAKLLHYDQSYISRILRLTYLSPHIVRLFINGQAPSGLSLTTLHKAFPDDWNEQHEFFKIG
;
A
#
# COMPACT_ATOMS: atom_id res chain seq x y z
N MET A 1 -8.87 29.20 -9.82
CA MET A 1 -8.58 30.01 -11.03
C MET A 1 -7.08 30.13 -11.15
N GLU A 2 -6.49 29.50 -12.16
CA GLU A 2 -5.04 29.59 -12.37
C GLU A 2 -4.67 31.00 -12.83
N THR A 3 -3.72 31.64 -12.15
CA THR A 3 -3.21 32.95 -12.57
C THR A 3 -1.69 32.88 -12.62
N ILE A 4 -1.14 33.07 -13.81
CA ILE A 4 0.30 33.15 -14.07
C ILE A 4 0.65 34.63 -14.26
N GLU A 5 1.36 35.21 -13.29
CA GLU A 5 1.85 36.58 -13.31
C GLU A 5 3.36 36.56 -13.62
N LYS A 6 3.79 37.27 -14.66
CA LYS A 6 5.22 37.48 -14.94
C LYS A 6 5.70 38.71 -14.17
N LEU A 7 6.65 38.51 -13.26
CA LEU A 7 7.22 39.53 -12.41
C LEU A 7 8.27 40.36 -13.16
N ALA A 8 8.47 41.60 -12.71
CA ALA A 8 9.40 42.56 -13.33
C ALA A 8 10.88 42.08 -13.36
N ASN A 9 11.23 41.12 -12.50
CA ASN A 9 12.54 40.47 -12.48
C ASN A 9 12.67 39.27 -13.42
N GLY A 10 11.65 38.99 -14.24
CA GLY A 10 11.62 37.87 -15.18
C GLY A 10 11.07 36.56 -14.61
N ASN A 11 10.78 36.49 -13.30
CA ASN A 11 10.24 35.29 -12.66
C ASN A 11 8.73 35.13 -12.90
N LEU A 12 8.24 33.89 -12.80
CA LEU A 12 6.81 33.58 -12.90
C LEU A 12 6.24 33.33 -11.49
N ARG A 13 5.10 33.94 -11.19
CA ARG A 13 4.28 33.65 -10.02
C ARG A 13 3.00 32.95 -10.48
N VAL A 14 2.85 31.70 -10.07
CA VAL A 14 1.68 30.87 -10.39
C VAL A 14 0.84 30.70 -9.12
N ARG A 15 -0.46 31.02 -9.18
CA ARG A 15 -1.43 30.58 -8.17
C ARG A 15 -2.27 29.45 -8.73
N VAL A 16 -2.20 28.30 -8.07
CA VAL A 16 -2.96 27.09 -8.37
C VAL A 16 -3.69 26.63 -7.13
N ASP A 17 -4.94 26.22 -7.30
CA ASP A 17 -5.72 25.57 -6.24
C ASP A 17 -5.26 24.12 -6.13
N TYR A 18 -4.79 23.69 -4.96
CA TYR A 18 -4.23 22.36 -4.75
C TYR A 18 -4.78 21.66 -3.50
N ILE A 19 -4.66 20.35 -3.47
CA ILE A 19 -4.99 19.48 -2.34
C ILE A 19 -3.74 18.69 -1.95
N PHE A 20 -3.45 18.61 -0.65
CA PHE A 20 -2.45 17.67 -0.15
C PHE A 20 -3.05 16.27 -0.03
N SER A 21 -2.43 15.29 -0.67
CA SER A 21 -2.79 13.87 -0.55
C SER A 21 -1.60 13.06 -0.04
N ARG A 22 -1.88 11.91 0.60
CA ARG A 22 -0.87 10.95 1.05
C ARG A 22 -1.11 9.61 0.35
N HIS A 23 -0.08 9.08 -0.28
CA HIS A 23 -0.10 7.74 -0.89
C HIS A 23 1.20 7.01 -0.59
N GLY A 24 1.12 5.79 -0.03
CA GLY A 24 2.31 5.01 0.36
C GLY A 24 3.25 5.77 1.31
N GLY A 25 2.72 6.60 2.21
CA GLY A 25 3.51 7.42 3.13
C GLY A 25 4.16 8.68 2.54
N ARG A 26 4.08 8.90 1.23
CA ARG A 26 4.62 10.09 0.55
C ARG A 26 3.54 11.18 0.42
N LYS A 27 3.91 12.43 0.71
CA LYS A 27 3.05 13.60 0.45
C LYS A 27 3.06 13.89 -1.05
N LYS A 28 1.88 14.03 -1.66
CA LYS A 28 1.69 14.50 -3.04
C LYS A 28 0.87 15.80 -3.01
N ILE A 29 1.22 16.74 -3.89
CA ILE A 29 0.42 17.94 -4.18
C ILE A 29 -0.33 17.62 -5.46
N ILE A 30 -1.66 17.71 -5.41
CA ILE A 30 -2.54 17.40 -6.55
C ILE A 30 -3.31 18.68 -6.88
N GLN A 31 -3.34 19.05 -8.15
CA GLN A 31 -4.14 20.18 -8.62
C GLN A 31 -5.63 19.89 -8.48
N LYS A 32 -6.44 20.88 -8.09
CA LYS A 32 -7.86 20.66 -7.76
C LYS A 32 -8.70 20.12 -8.93
N ASP A 33 -8.36 20.44 -10.18
CA ASP A 33 -9.04 19.84 -11.36
C ASP A 33 -8.55 18.42 -11.65
N GLU A 34 -7.24 18.17 -11.55
CA GLU A 34 -6.67 16.81 -11.64
C GLU A 34 -7.11 15.91 -10.48
N SER A 35 -7.64 16.49 -9.39
CA SER A 35 -8.12 15.72 -8.24
C SER A 35 -9.27 14.80 -8.61
N LYS A 36 -10.07 15.09 -9.65
CA LYS A 36 -11.14 14.20 -10.11
C LYS A 36 -10.60 13.02 -10.94
N GLU A 37 -9.61 13.24 -11.79
CA GLU A 37 -8.99 12.16 -12.60
C GLU A 37 -8.01 11.32 -11.77
N ILE A 38 -7.25 11.93 -10.85
CA ILE A 38 -6.34 11.21 -9.94
C ILE A 38 -7.13 10.56 -8.78
N SER A 39 -8.36 11.02 -8.51
CA SER A 39 -9.31 10.34 -7.61
C SER A 39 -9.87 9.05 -8.20
N GLU A 40 -9.58 8.70 -9.45
CA GLU A 40 -9.79 7.34 -9.92
C GLU A 40 -8.79 6.40 -9.24
N LYS A 41 -9.15 5.96 -8.04
CA LYS A 41 -8.70 4.70 -7.42
C LYS A 41 -7.22 4.43 -7.67
N THR A 42 -6.32 5.30 -7.21
CA THR A 42 -4.90 4.95 -7.18
C THR A 42 -4.75 3.79 -6.20
N HIS A 43 -4.81 2.57 -6.73
CA HIS A 43 -4.54 1.34 -6.01
C HIS A 43 -3.19 1.49 -5.31
N ASP A 44 -3.12 1.10 -4.04
CA ASP A 44 -1.82 1.03 -3.36
C ASP A 44 -1.05 -0.16 -3.92
N MET A 45 -0.39 0.08 -5.06
CA MET A 45 0.40 -0.93 -5.77
C MET A 45 1.54 -1.46 -4.89
N SER A 46 2.01 -0.69 -3.90
CA SER A 46 2.97 -1.20 -2.94
C SER A 46 2.36 -2.33 -2.14
N VAL A 47 1.17 -2.12 -1.55
CA VAL A 47 0.48 -3.16 -0.77
C VAL A 47 0.13 -4.36 -1.65
N LEU A 48 -0.45 -4.13 -2.83
CA LEU A 48 -0.84 -5.22 -3.74
C LEU A 48 0.36 -6.07 -4.17
N ASN A 49 1.48 -5.44 -4.53
CA ASN A 49 2.70 -6.17 -4.88
C ASN A 49 3.25 -6.96 -3.68
N THR A 50 3.16 -6.42 -2.46
CA THR A 50 3.61 -7.15 -1.27
C THR A 50 2.71 -8.34 -0.96
N ILE A 51 1.39 -8.22 -1.12
CA ILE A 51 0.44 -9.34 -0.98
C ILE A 51 0.74 -10.40 -2.04
N ALA A 52 0.93 -10.00 -3.31
CA ALA A 52 1.28 -10.93 -4.38
C ALA A 52 2.59 -11.70 -4.10
N ARG A 53 3.62 -11.00 -3.60
CA ARG A 53 4.87 -11.65 -3.14
C ARG A 53 4.60 -12.65 -2.03
N ALA A 54 3.77 -12.30 -1.05
CA ALA A 54 3.44 -13.18 0.06
C ALA A 54 2.82 -14.51 -0.42
N TYR A 55 1.85 -14.45 -1.35
CA TYR A 55 1.27 -15.66 -1.95
C TYR A 55 2.28 -16.44 -2.78
N ARG A 56 3.11 -15.77 -3.58
CA ARG A 56 4.15 -16.41 -4.37
C ARG A 56 5.16 -17.16 -3.48
N TRP A 57 5.55 -16.55 -2.37
CA TRP A 57 6.50 -17.14 -1.42
C TRP A 57 5.88 -18.31 -0.66
N ARG A 58 4.62 -18.20 -0.27
CA ARG A 58 3.86 -19.32 0.31
C ARG A 58 3.80 -20.50 -0.68
N GLU A 59 3.48 -20.24 -1.94
CA GLU A 59 3.44 -21.28 -2.99
C GLU A 59 4.80 -21.99 -3.14
N LEU A 60 5.92 -21.26 -3.10
CA LEU A 60 7.27 -21.86 -3.17
C LEU A 60 7.54 -22.81 -1.99
N LEU A 61 7.03 -22.48 -0.80
CA LEU A 61 7.14 -23.33 0.39
C LEU A 61 6.19 -24.53 0.29
N ASP A 62 4.93 -24.30 -0.06
CA ASP A 62 3.89 -25.32 -0.13
C ASP A 62 4.19 -26.37 -1.22
N THR A 63 4.78 -25.95 -2.34
CA THR A 63 5.22 -26.84 -3.42
C THR A 63 6.55 -27.53 -3.13
N GLY A 64 7.21 -27.22 -2.02
CA GLY A 64 8.53 -27.76 -1.66
C GLY A 64 9.69 -27.28 -2.54
N LYS A 65 9.46 -26.33 -3.46
CA LYS A 65 10.52 -25.68 -4.26
C LYS A 65 11.55 -24.99 -3.37
N VAL A 66 11.13 -24.51 -2.22
CA VAL A 66 11.99 -24.03 -1.14
C VAL A 66 11.62 -24.79 0.14
N LYS A 67 12.63 -25.33 0.84
CA LYS A 67 12.42 -26.28 1.94
C LYS A 67 11.97 -25.63 3.25
N SER A 68 12.35 -24.38 3.49
CA SER A 68 12.08 -23.70 4.76
C SER A 68 12.04 -22.17 4.59
N LYS A 69 11.50 -21.48 5.61
CA LYS A 69 11.55 -20.00 5.67
C LYS A 69 12.99 -19.48 5.72
N ASP A 70 13.92 -20.25 6.29
CA ASP A 70 15.34 -19.87 6.40
C ASP A 70 16.03 -19.96 5.04
N ASP A 71 15.73 -20.99 4.27
CA ASP A 71 16.24 -21.14 2.91
C ASP A 71 15.67 -20.05 2.00
N LEU A 72 14.39 -19.68 2.19
CA LEU A 72 13.79 -18.58 1.46
C LEU A 72 14.44 -17.23 1.81
N ALA A 73 14.74 -17.01 3.10
CA ALA A 73 15.42 -15.81 3.58
C ALA A 73 16.83 -15.69 2.97
N LYS A 74 17.60 -16.78 2.95
CA LYS A 74 18.92 -16.85 2.30
C LYS A 74 18.84 -16.61 0.80
N LEU A 75 17.89 -17.25 0.11
CA LEU A 75 17.69 -17.14 -1.33
C LEU A 75 17.36 -15.72 -1.78
N LEU A 76 16.55 -15.01 -0.98
CA LEU A 76 16.07 -13.66 -1.30
C LEU A 76 16.90 -12.55 -0.63
N HIS A 77 17.95 -12.92 0.12
CA HIS A 77 18.79 -12.00 0.89
C HIS A 77 18.00 -11.09 1.86
N TYR A 78 16.98 -11.65 2.50
CA TYR A 78 16.20 -11.00 3.56
C TYR A 78 16.41 -11.68 4.90
N ASP A 79 16.09 -10.99 5.98
CA ASP A 79 16.01 -11.60 7.30
C ASP A 79 14.73 -12.46 7.45
N GLN A 80 14.83 -13.49 8.29
CA GLN A 80 13.71 -14.42 8.55
C GLN A 80 12.48 -13.70 9.13
N SER A 81 12.71 -12.60 9.88
CA SER A 81 11.64 -11.77 10.44
C SER A 81 10.85 -11.06 9.34
N TYR A 82 11.53 -10.53 8.32
CA TYR A 82 10.91 -9.94 7.14
C TYR A 82 10.12 -10.98 6.35
N ILE A 83 10.72 -12.14 6.05
CA ILE A 83 10.01 -13.24 5.37
C ILE A 83 8.73 -13.62 6.11
N SER A 84 8.81 -13.80 7.43
CA SER A 84 7.67 -14.16 8.27
C SER A 84 6.58 -13.08 8.26
N ARG A 85 6.98 -11.80 8.27
CA ARG A 85 6.06 -10.65 8.22
C ARG A 85 5.33 -10.56 6.88
N ILE A 86 6.03 -10.82 5.77
CA ILE A 86 5.44 -10.81 4.44
C ILE A 86 4.50 -12.00 4.29
N LEU A 87 4.94 -13.21 4.65
CA LEU A 87 4.11 -14.42 4.62
C LEU A 87 2.83 -14.25 5.44
N ARG A 88 2.86 -13.55 6.57
CA ARG A 88 1.65 -13.29 7.38
C ARG A 88 0.53 -12.59 6.59
N LEU A 89 0.85 -11.78 5.59
CA LEU A 89 -0.13 -11.07 4.78
C LEU A 89 -1.08 -12.00 4.00
N THR A 90 -0.68 -13.26 3.79
CA THR A 90 -1.56 -14.28 3.19
C THR A 90 -2.66 -14.78 4.13
N TYR A 91 -2.64 -14.39 5.41
CA TYR A 91 -3.72 -14.64 6.38
C TYR A 91 -4.74 -13.49 6.44
N LEU A 92 -4.56 -12.43 5.66
CA LEU A 92 -5.53 -11.34 5.59
C LEU A 92 -6.88 -11.86 5.10
N SER A 93 -7.95 -11.32 5.70
CA SER A 93 -9.30 -11.64 5.24
C SER A 93 -9.48 -11.29 3.75
N PRO A 94 -10.22 -12.10 2.99
CA PRO A 94 -10.49 -11.81 1.58
C PRO A 94 -11.16 -10.44 1.37
N HIS A 95 -11.94 -9.97 2.36
CA HIS A 95 -12.57 -8.65 2.31
C HIS A 95 -11.53 -7.53 2.31
N ILE A 96 -10.51 -7.60 3.16
CA ILE A 96 -9.40 -6.63 3.20
C ILE A 96 -8.65 -6.59 1.88
N VAL A 97 -8.33 -7.76 1.33
CA VAL A 97 -7.63 -7.85 0.03
C VAL A 97 -8.47 -7.22 -1.08
N ARG A 98 -9.79 -7.44 -1.08
CA ARG A 98 -10.72 -6.79 -2.03
C ARG A 98 -10.74 -5.27 -1.90
N LEU A 99 -10.67 -4.71 -0.69
CA LEU A 99 -10.60 -3.26 -0.51
C LEU A 99 -9.38 -2.67 -1.21
N PHE A 100 -8.22 -3.32 -1.13
CA PHE A 100 -7.02 -2.89 -1.85
C PHE A 100 -7.17 -3.03 -3.37
N ILE A 101 -7.72 -4.15 -3.85
CA ILE A 101 -7.96 -4.40 -5.28
C ILE A 101 -8.98 -3.43 -5.88
N ASN A 102 -9.95 -2.96 -5.09
CA ASN A 102 -10.97 -2.02 -5.55
C ASN A 102 -10.57 -0.55 -5.40
N GLY A 103 -9.40 -0.27 -4.83
CA GLY A 103 -8.97 1.09 -4.47
C GLY A 103 -9.84 1.73 -3.37
N GLN A 104 -10.46 0.90 -2.53
CA GLN A 104 -11.37 1.29 -1.44
C GLN A 104 -10.75 1.13 -0.04
N ALA A 105 -9.46 0.77 0.03
CA ALA A 105 -8.76 0.66 1.30
C ALA A 105 -8.76 2.00 2.05
N PRO A 106 -9.14 2.03 3.33
CA PRO A 106 -9.09 3.24 4.15
C PRO A 106 -7.68 3.83 4.19
N SER A 107 -7.54 5.15 4.26
CA SER A 107 -6.23 5.82 4.26
C SER A 107 -5.31 5.42 5.43
N GLY A 108 -5.86 4.92 6.54
CA GLY A 108 -5.11 4.37 7.67
C GLY A 108 -4.64 2.92 7.49
N LEU A 109 -5.19 2.21 6.50
CA LEU A 109 -4.86 0.83 6.19
C LEU A 109 -3.73 0.81 5.14
N SER A 110 -2.50 0.88 5.64
CA SER A 110 -1.28 0.90 4.81
C SER A 110 -0.40 -0.30 5.09
N LEU A 111 0.64 -0.50 4.28
CA LEU A 111 1.59 -1.60 4.48
C LEU A 111 2.23 -1.60 5.88
N THR A 112 2.49 -0.42 6.45
CA THR A 112 3.05 -0.30 7.81
C THR A 112 2.07 -0.79 8.88
N THR A 113 0.77 -0.58 8.67
CA THR A 113 -0.30 -1.09 9.53
C THR A 113 -0.42 -2.61 9.40
N LEU A 114 -0.43 -3.13 8.17
CA LEU A 114 -0.52 -4.57 7.87
C LEU A 114 0.71 -5.37 8.34
N HIS A 115 1.84 -4.69 8.51
CA HIS A 115 3.08 -5.28 9.02
C HIS A 115 3.11 -5.48 10.53
N LYS A 116 2.16 -4.90 11.26
CA LYS A 116 1.96 -5.19 12.69
C LYS A 116 1.39 -6.61 12.83
N ALA A 117 1.61 -7.24 13.99
CA ALA A 117 0.89 -8.47 14.30
C ALA A 117 -0.61 -8.17 14.33
N PHE A 118 -1.41 -9.00 13.65
CA PHE A 118 -2.86 -8.92 13.59
C PHE A 118 -3.46 -10.30 13.89
N PRO A 119 -4.73 -10.37 14.34
CA PRO A 119 -5.38 -11.64 14.68
C PRO A 119 -5.53 -12.59 13.50
N ASP A 120 -5.55 -13.89 13.75
CA ASP A 120 -5.77 -14.89 12.70
C ASP A 120 -7.26 -15.00 12.31
N ASP A 121 -8.19 -14.71 13.24
CA ASP A 121 -9.62 -14.66 12.96
C ASP A 121 -9.99 -13.43 12.11
N TRP A 122 -10.79 -13.64 11.06
CA TRP A 122 -11.13 -12.57 10.12
C TRP A 122 -12.07 -11.52 10.69
N ASN A 123 -12.97 -11.86 11.60
CA ASN A 123 -13.83 -10.87 12.25
C ASN A 123 -13.01 -10.00 13.20
N GLU A 124 -12.10 -10.62 13.95
CA GLU A 124 -11.15 -9.87 14.79
C GLU A 124 -10.22 -8.98 13.96
N GLN A 125 -9.83 -9.40 12.75
CA GLN A 125 -9.09 -8.52 11.83
C GLN A 125 -9.91 -7.31 11.41
N HIS A 126 -11.21 -7.48 11.12
CA HIS A 126 -12.08 -6.37 10.74
C HIS A 126 -12.16 -5.33 11.86
N GLU A 127 -12.39 -5.78 13.10
CA GLU A 127 -12.37 -4.89 14.28
C GLU A 127 -11.00 -4.24 14.49
N PHE A 128 -9.91 -5.02 14.40
CA PHE A 128 -8.54 -4.53 14.61
C PHE A 128 -8.15 -3.45 13.60
N PHE A 129 -8.54 -3.62 12.33
CA PHE A 129 -8.27 -2.65 11.28
C PHE A 129 -9.37 -1.59 11.12
N LYS A 130 -10.44 -1.66 11.92
CA LYS A 130 -11.60 -0.77 11.87
C LYS A 130 -12.27 -0.78 10.49
N ILE A 131 -12.52 -1.97 9.99
CA ILE A 131 -13.15 -2.25 8.70
C ILE A 131 -14.54 -2.78 9.00
N GLY A 132 -15.56 -2.14 8.44
CA GLY A 132 -16.97 -2.51 8.55
C GLY A 132 -17.64 -2.53 7.19
#